data_AF-A0A8H3ZHE3-F1
#
_entry.id   AF-A0A8H3ZHE3-F1
#
_cell.length_a   1.000
_cell.length_b   1.000
_cell.length_c   1.000
_cell.angle_alpha   90.00
_cell.angle_beta   90.00
_cell.angle_gamma   90.00
#
_symmetry.space_group_name_H-M   'P 1'
#
loop_
_entity.id
_entity.type
_entity.pdbx_description
1 polymer ?
#
loop_
_entity_poly.entity_id
_entity_poly.type
_entity_poly.pdbx_seq_one_letter_code
_entity_poly.pdbx_strand_id
1 'polypeptide(L)'
;MDEEQSLLMRIPAEIRMMIYEHLLDDGGEKKLAIRNKAMHQLFAGNLGTYNRSKYRVMQRSFQRTCFETTYHLAAKTKMHTAIMAVNQQVHRETSHMLYGLHNFDFDGDIEAVVPFLQDLTPRSRAMIGEVTIRKASPLHFTDSDRSDWSNMCKYLRRLDKIIPKLRVIVDGGKPAENAWEGGRQLEVSDLRLLSLIKHESMEWIADLKTVEGLTELEVVPHMRYLGAPTTSTALLFAAFSASIDTALVDFLREDCNLPAKAAASA
;
A
#
# COMPACT_ATOMS: atom_id res chain seq x y z
N MET A 1 13.05 -47.73 -4.67
CA MET A 1 13.91 -46.64 -4.18
C MET A 1 13.04 -45.39 -4.16
N ASP A 2 12.15 -45.27 -3.18
CA ASP A 2 11.15 -44.17 -3.10
C ASP A 2 11.05 -43.59 -1.67
N GLU A 3 12.11 -43.76 -0.87
CA GLU A 3 12.07 -43.44 0.56
C GLU A 3 12.41 -41.98 0.91
N GLU A 4 12.85 -41.14 -0.04
CA GLU A 4 13.20 -39.74 0.25
C GLU A 4 12.13 -38.72 -0.13
N GLN A 5 11.00 -39.14 -0.71
CA GLN A 5 9.93 -38.21 -1.04
C GLN A 5 9.06 -37.92 0.19
N SER A 6 9.08 -36.68 0.67
CA SER A 6 8.25 -36.16 1.77
C SER A 6 6.80 -36.67 1.67
N LEU A 7 6.20 -37.08 2.80
CA LEU A 7 4.85 -37.64 2.85
C LEU A 7 3.81 -36.73 2.18
N LEU A 8 3.94 -35.41 2.36
CA LEU A 8 3.07 -34.43 1.71
C LEU A 8 3.17 -34.50 0.18
N MET A 9 4.36 -34.78 -0.36
CA MET A 9 4.64 -34.84 -1.80
C MET A 9 4.15 -36.14 -2.45
N ARG A 10 3.85 -37.17 -1.64
CA ARG A 10 3.22 -38.42 -2.09
C ARG A 10 1.71 -38.27 -2.30
N ILE A 11 1.10 -37.28 -1.66
CA ILE A 11 -0.32 -36.95 -1.82
C ILE A 11 -0.54 -36.38 -3.22
N PRO A 12 -1.60 -36.76 -3.96
CA PRO A 12 -1.93 -36.16 -5.26
C PRO A 12 -2.01 -34.63 -5.20
N ALA A 13 -1.65 -33.96 -6.30
CA ALA A 13 -1.57 -32.49 -6.34
C ALA A 13 -2.92 -31.84 -6.01
N GLU A 14 -4.02 -32.44 -6.46
CA GLU A 14 -5.39 -31.98 -6.24
C GLU A 14 -5.72 -31.91 -4.75
N ILE A 15 -5.36 -32.95 -4.00
CA ILE A 15 -5.57 -33.00 -2.54
C ILE A 15 -4.63 -32.02 -1.83
N ARG A 16 -3.39 -31.85 -2.31
CA ARG A 16 -2.50 -30.81 -1.78
C ARG A 16 -3.09 -29.42 -1.97
N MET A 17 -3.68 -29.11 -3.13
CA MET A 17 -4.34 -27.84 -3.37
C MET A 17 -5.50 -27.61 -2.39
N MET A 18 -6.35 -28.62 -2.15
CA MET A 18 -7.42 -28.52 -1.14
C MET A 18 -6.88 -28.25 0.27
N ILE A 19 -5.75 -28.87 0.63
CA ILE A 19 -5.08 -28.60 1.91
C ILE A 19 -4.59 -27.14 1.96
N TYR A 20 -3.97 -26.65 0.89
CA TYR A 20 -3.49 -25.28 0.83
C TYR A 20 -4.63 -24.27 0.88
N GLU A 21 -5.76 -24.53 0.21
CA GLU A 21 -6.95 -23.68 0.26
C GLU A 21 -7.47 -23.54 1.68
N HIS A 22 -7.48 -24.63 2.44
CA HIS A 22 -7.86 -24.59 3.84
C HIS A 22 -6.84 -23.85 4.72
N LEU A 23 -5.54 -24.04 4.49
CA LEU A 23 -4.48 -23.41 5.30
C LEU A 23 -4.29 -21.92 5.00
N LEU A 24 -4.58 -21.51 3.77
CA LEU A 24 -4.42 -20.14 3.27
C LEU A 24 -5.77 -19.44 3.10
N ASP A 25 -6.82 -19.96 3.75
CA ASP A 25 -8.16 -19.39 3.72
C ASP A 25 -8.13 -17.92 4.17
N ASP A 26 -8.51 -17.05 3.25
CA ASP A 26 -8.60 -15.61 3.42
C ASP A 26 -9.95 -15.18 4.00
N GLY A 27 -10.92 -16.10 4.12
CA GLY A 27 -12.30 -15.79 4.47
C GLY A 27 -13.03 -15.02 3.38
N GLY A 28 -12.57 -15.11 2.13
CA GLY A 28 -13.08 -14.36 0.98
C GLY A 28 -12.50 -12.95 0.82
N GLU A 29 -11.50 -12.58 1.64
CA GLU A 29 -10.85 -11.28 1.62
C GLU A 29 -9.80 -11.17 0.50
N LYS A 30 -10.23 -10.74 -0.70
CA LYS A 30 -9.32 -10.48 -1.83
C LYS A 30 -8.23 -9.43 -1.56
N LYS A 31 -8.40 -8.61 -0.52
CA LYS A 31 -7.51 -7.50 -0.19
C LYS A 31 -6.87 -7.74 1.17
N LEU A 32 -5.58 -8.06 1.17
CA LEU A 32 -4.82 -8.37 2.38
C LEU A 32 -4.18 -7.10 2.94
N ALA A 33 -4.64 -6.70 4.14
CA ALA A 33 -4.11 -5.55 4.85
C ALA A 33 -2.75 -5.87 5.47
N ILE A 34 -1.69 -5.23 5.00
CA ILE A 34 -0.34 -5.28 5.57
C ILE A 34 -0.14 -4.02 6.42
N ARG A 35 0.19 -4.20 7.69
CA ARG A 35 0.38 -3.11 8.65
C ARG A 35 1.70 -3.23 9.40
N ASN A 36 2.20 -2.11 9.88
CA ASN A 36 3.32 -2.10 10.80
C ASN A 36 2.91 -2.69 12.16
N LYS A 37 3.79 -3.52 12.73
CA LYS A 37 3.64 -4.03 14.10
C LYS A 37 4.93 -3.84 14.87
N ALA A 38 4.87 -3.13 15.98
CA ALA A 38 6.06 -2.84 16.77
C ALA A 38 6.64 -4.14 17.35
N MET A 39 7.97 -4.25 17.39
CA MET A 39 8.62 -5.50 17.81
C MET A 39 8.25 -5.92 19.25
N HIS A 40 8.08 -4.95 20.15
CA HIS A 40 7.66 -5.21 21.53
C HIS A 40 6.23 -5.76 21.65
N GLN A 41 5.39 -5.61 20.61
CA GLN A 41 4.04 -6.15 20.54
C GLN A 41 3.99 -7.55 19.91
N LEU A 42 5.11 -8.05 19.40
CA LEU A 42 5.23 -9.42 18.95
C LEU A 42 5.50 -10.32 20.17
N PHE A 43 4.75 -11.41 20.29
CA PHE A 43 4.96 -12.37 21.38
C PHE A 43 6.40 -12.90 21.36
N ALA A 44 7.09 -12.77 22.50
CA ALA A 44 8.51 -13.07 22.67
C ALA A 44 8.92 -14.51 22.25
N GLY A 45 7.98 -15.47 22.29
CA GLY A 45 8.23 -16.87 21.91
C GLY A 45 8.40 -17.13 20.41
N ASN A 46 8.01 -16.18 19.53
CA ASN A 46 8.06 -16.37 18.06
C ASN A 46 9.17 -15.56 17.37
N LEU A 47 9.97 -14.78 18.09
CA LEU A 47 10.98 -13.89 17.49
C LEU A 47 12.06 -14.64 16.68
N GLY A 48 12.31 -15.91 16.98
CA GLY A 48 13.30 -16.74 16.29
C GLY A 48 12.86 -17.33 14.93
N THR A 49 11.57 -17.26 14.58
CA THR A 49 11.03 -17.83 13.34
C THR A 49 10.59 -16.76 12.31
N TYR A 50 10.70 -15.48 12.66
CA TYR A 50 10.41 -14.39 11.72
C TYR A 50 11.61 -14.11 10.82
N ASN A 51 11.60 -14.67 9.62
CA ASN A 51 12.50 -14.27 8.53
C ASN A 51 12.11 -12.91 7.89
N ARG A 52 11.27 -12.12 8.56
CA ARG A 52 10.82 -10.83 8.03
C ARG A 52 11.83 -9.74 8.33
N SER A 53 12.05 -8.89 7.34
CA SER A 53 12.89 -7.71 7.46
C SER A 53 12.39 -6.79 8.57
N LYS A 54 13.36 -6.28 9.34
CA LYS A 54 13.14 -5.34 10.43
C LYS A 54 13.50 -3.95 9.95
N TYR A 55 12.71 -2.96 10.31
CA TYR A 55 12.95 -1.57 9.92
C TYR A 55 12.47 -0.64 11.02
N ARG A 56 12.87 0.63 10.92
CA ARG A 56 12.54 1.65 11.91
C ARG A 56 11.54 2.62 11.33
N VAL A 57 10.56 2.99 12.15
CA VAL A 57 9.51 3.94 11.80
C VAL A 57 9.44 5.03 12.84
N MET A 58 9.13 6.24 12.38
CA MET A 58 8.81 7.33 13.28
C MET A 58 7.32 7.29 13.61
N GLN A 59 7.00 7.23 14.89
CA GLN A 59 5.64 7.28 15.37
C GLN A 59 4.99 8.59 14.91
N ARG A 60 3.80 8.48 14.32
CA ARG A 60 2.95 9.59 13.87
C ARG A 60 2.25 10.30 15.03
N SER A 61 3.02 10.63 16.06
CA SER A 61 2.56 11.31 17.27
C SER A 61 3.43 12.51 17.58
N PHE A 62 2.93 13.42 18.42
CA PHE A 62 3.66 14.62 18.84
C PHE A 62 5.04 14.31 19.45
N GLN A 63 5.19 13.13 20.08
CA GLN A 63 6.43 12.71 20.73
C GLN A 63 7.50 12.19 19.75
N ARG A 64 7.18 12.03 18.45
CA ARG A 64 8.09 11.63 17.36
C ARG A 64 9.10 10.52 17.76
N THR A 65 8.64 9.47 18.42
CA THR A 65 9.52 8.37 18.83
C THR A 65 9.86 7.48 17.65
N CYS A 66 11.12 7.05 17.56
CA CYS A 66 11.55 6.07 16.56
C CYS A 66 11.56 4.69 17.19
N PHE A 67 10.92 3.70 16.56
CA PHE A 67 10.87 2.34 17.07
C PHE A 67 11.08 1.31 15.96
N GLU A 68 11.57 0.13 16.35
CA GLU A 68 11.74 -1.01 15.44
C GLU A 68 10.41 -1.73 15.24
N THR A 69 10.11 -2.02 13.99
CA THR A 69 8.88 -2.68 13.54
C THR A 69 9.18 -3.68 12.42
N THR A 70 8.17 -4.47 12.09
CA THR A 70 8.13 -5.31 10.89
C THR A 70 6.70 -5.29 10.35
N TYR A 71 6.54 -5.70 9.10
CA TYR A 71 5.22 -5.79 8.49
C TYR A 71 4.49 -7.05 8.98
N HIS A 72 3.17 -6.94 9.09
CA HIS A 72 2.30 -8.00 9.55
C HIS A 72 0.98 -7.98 8.79
N LEU A 73 0.42 -9.18 8.55
CA LEU A 73 -0.91 -9.32 8.00
C LEU A 73 -1.95 -8.96 9.08
N ALA A 74 -2.66 -7.85 8.91
CA ALA A 74 -3.78 -7.43 9.73
C ALA A 74 -5.09 -8.08 9.23
N ALA A 75 -5.10 -9.41 9.11
CA ALA A 75 -6.29 -10.17 8.71
C ALA A 75 -7.17 -10.51 9.92
N LYS A 76 -8.48 -10.62 9.68
CA LYS A 76 -9.45 -11.16 10.64
C LYS A 76 -9.36 -12.69 10.73
N THR A 77 -8.93 -13.33 9.65
CA THR A 77 -8.76 -14.78 9.52
C THR A 77 -7.34 -15.21 9.85
N LYS A 78 -7.21 -16.44 10.36
CA LYS A 78 -5.90 -17.02 10.71
C LYS A 78 -5.36 -17.82 9.53
N MET A 79 -4.61 -17.16 8.66
CA MET A 79 -3.83 -17.86 7.63
C MET A 79 -2.59 -18.55 8.24
N HIS A 80 -2.33 -19.77 7.81
CA HIS A 80 -1.21 -20.60 8.25
C HIS A 80 -0.07 -20.63 7.21
N THR A 81 0.49 -19.46 6.90
CA THR A 81 1.52 -19.29 5.85
C THR A 81 2.86 -19.97 6.14
N ALA A 82 3.08 -20.48 7.36
CA ALA A 82 4.28 -21.24 7.73
C ALA A 82 4.50 -22.49 6.85
N ILE A 83 3.43 -23.07 6.29
CA ILE A 83 3.51 -24.20 5.36
C ILE A 83 4.36 -23.89 4.13
N MET A 84 4.38 -22.63 3.69
CA MET A 84 5.14 -22.19 2.51
C MET A 84 6.65 -22.31 2.72
N ALA A 85 7.13 -22.34 3.97
CA ALA A 85 8.55 -22.45 4.29
C ALA A 85 9.05 -23.91 4.32
N VAL A 86 8.16 -24.91 4.19
CA VAL A 86 8.52 -26.32 4.39
C VAL A 86 9.39 -26.88 3.26
N ASN A 87 9.06 -26.58 2.01
CA ASN A 87 9.91 -26.94 0.86
C ASN A 87 9.63 -26.03 -0.36
N GLN A 88 10.50 -26.10 -1.37
CA GLN A 88 10.39 -25.26 -2.56
C GLN A 88 9.16 -25.57 -3.42
N GLN A 89 8.69 -26.81 -3.47
CA GLN A 89 7.54 -27.19 -4.29
C GLN A 89 6.25 -26.63 -3.68
N VAL A 90 6.03 -26.84 -2.39
CA VAL A 90 4.93 -26.29 -1.61
C VAL A 90 4.93 -24.77 -1.74
N HIS A 91 6.09 -24.12 -1.57
CA HIS A 91 6.21 -22.68 -1.79
C HIS A 91 5.75 -22.27 -3.19
N ARG A 92 6.14 -23.00 -4.24
CA ARG A 92 5.74 -22.71 -5.64
C ARG A 92 4.24 -22.90 -5.86
N GLU A 93 3.67 -23.98 -5.35
CA GLU A 93 2.24 -24.32 -5.47
C GLU A 93 1.38 -23.27 -4.74
N THR A 94 1.77 -22.91 -3.53
CA THR A 94 1.04 -21.94 -2.68
C THR A 94 1.27 -20.48 -3.05
N SER A 95 2.40 -20.14 -3.69
CA SER A 95 2.73 -18.74 -4.00
C SER A 95 1.66 -18.05 -4.86
N HIS A 96 1.08 -18.75 -5.83
CA HIS A 96 0.04 -18.16 -6.66
C HIS A 96 -1.23 -17.88 -5.84
N MET A 97 -1.59 -18.79 -4.93
CA MET A 97 -2.76 -18.64 -4.08
C MET A 97 -2.65 -17.42 -3.17
N LEU A 98 -1.47 -17.21 -2.56
CA LEU A 98 -1.28 -16.08 -1.65
C LEU A 98 -0.97 -14.77 -2.41
N TYR A 99 -0.03 -14.76 -3.34
CA TYR A 99 0.45 -13.52 -3.96
C TYR A 99 -0.22 -13.18 -5.29
N GLY A 100 -0.79 -14.16 -5.98
CA GLY A 100 -1.43 -13.98 -7.29
C GLY A 100 -2.93 -13.72 -7.23
N LEU A 101 -3.63 -14.20 -6.19
CA LEU A 101 -5.07 -14.02 -6.02
C LEU A 101 -5.45 -12.80 -5.18
N HIS A 102 -4.48 -12.20 -4.48
CA HIS A 102 -4.73 -11.13 -3.52
C HIS A 102 -4.06 -9.82 -3.93
N ASN A 103 -4.69 -8.73 -3.51
CA ASN A 103 -4.15 -7.38 -3.58
C ASN A 103 -3.60 -6.99 -2.20
N PHE A 104 -2.46 -6.30 -2.17
CA PHE A 104 -1.81 -5.95 -0.90
C PHE A 104 -2.06 -4.49 -0.55
N ASP A 105 -2.67 -4.25 0.60
CA ASP A 105 -2.99 -2.92 1.09
C ASP A 105 -2.10 -2.52 2.24
N PHE A 106 -1.31 -1.49 2.06
CA PHE A 106 -0.43 -0.95 3.08
C PHE A 106 -1.06 0.23 3.82
N ASP A 107 -2.19 0.76 3.32
CA ASP A 107 -2.83 1.95 3.87
C ASP A 107 -1.79 3.06 4.13
N GLY A 108 -1.71 3.57 5.37
CA GLY A 108 -0.71 4.57 5.72
C GLY A 108 0.72 4.05 5.86
N ASP A 109 0.97 2.74 5.97
CA ASP A 109 2.28 2.15 6.30
C ASP A 109 3.17 1.97 5.06
N ILE A 110 3.49 3.07 4.36
CA ILE A 110 4.25 3.11 3.10
C ILE A 110 5.63 2.46 3.25
N GLU A 111 6.28 2.67 4.39
CA GLU A 111 7.58 2.12 4.74
C GLU A 111 7.62 0.59 4.71
N ALA A 112 6.48 -0.08 4.86
CA ALA A 112 6.36 -1.53 4.89
C ALA A 112 6.40 -2.15 3.49
N VAL A 113 6.14 -1.36 2.44
CA VAL A 113 6.10 -1.82 1.04
C VAL A 113 7.45 -2.40 0.64
N VAL A 114 8.55 -1.69 0.89
CA VAL A 114 9.88 -2.10 0.46
C VAL A 114 10.35 -3.37 1.18
N PRO A 115 10.34 -3.46 2.53
CA PRO A 115 10.69 -4.67 3.25
C PRO A 115 9.80 -5.87 2.86
N PHE A 116 8.50 -5.65 2.68
CA PHE A 116 7.58 -6.70 2.24
C PHE A 116 7.99 -7.27 0.89
N LEU A 117 8.22 -6.42 -0.11
CA LEU A 117 8.59 -6.86 -1.47
C LEU A 117 10.01 -7.45 -1.53
N GLN A 118 10.94 -6.99 -0.67
CA GLN A 118 12.31 -7.50 -0.61
C GLN A 118 12.40 -8.91 -0.05
N ASP A 119 11.54 -9.25 0.92
CA ASP A 119 11.51 -10.58 1.53
C ASP A 119 10.90 -11.66 0.61
N LEU A 120 10.22 -11.24 -0.47
CA LEU A 120 9.64 -12.17 -1.43
C LEU A 120 10.68 -12.70 -2.41
N THR A 121 10.53 -13.97 -2.79
CA THR A 121 11.27 -14.51 -3.94
C THR A 121 10.89 -13.73 -5.21
N PRO A 122 11.81 -13.58 -6.20
CA PRO A 122 11.50 -12.88 -7.45
C PRO A 122 10.25 -13.40 -8.16
N ARG A 123 10.00 -14.72 -8.08
CA ARG A 123 8.81 -15.38 -8.64
C ARG A 123 7.53 -14.98 -7.91
N SER A 124 7.53 -14.98 -6.57
CA SER A 124 6.35 -14.58 -5.78
C SER A 124 6.07 -13.08 -5.93
N ARG A 125 7.12 -12.25 -5.91
CA ARG A 125 7.03 -10.81 -6.17
C ARG A 125 6.40 -10.52 -7.53
N ALA A 126 6.77 -11.29 -8.55
CA ALA A 126 6.23 -11.17 -9.90
C ALA A 126 4.74 -11.54 -10.04
N MET A 127 4.13 -12.18 -9.03
CA MET A 127 2.70 -12.51 -9.02
C MET A 127 1.84 -11.37 -8.50
N ILE A 128 2.42 -10.38 -7.82
CA ILE A 128 1.69 -9.25 -7.25
C ILE A 128 1.10 -8.41 -8.39
N GLY A 129 -0.23 -8.35 -8.44
CA GLY A 129 -0.97 -7.57 -9.43
C GLY A 129 -1.24 -6.12 -8.99
N GLU A 130 -1.55 -5.92 -7.70
CA GLU A 130 -1.98 -4.62 -7.19
C GLU A 130 -1.40 -4.34 -5.81
N VAL A 131 -0.94 -3.11 -5.62
CA VAL A 131 -0.57 -2.54 -4.32
C VAL A 131 -1.43 -1.31 -4.04
N THR A 132 -2.02 -1.23 -2.84
CA THR A 132 -2.79 -0.08 -2.36
C THR A 132 -2.02 0.66 -1.27
N ILE A 133 -2.00 1.99 -1.36
CA ILE A 133 -1.29 2.88 -0.43
C ILE A 133 -2.13 4.12 -0.19
N ARG A 134 -2.09 4.69 1.02
CA ARG A 134 -2.78 5.92 1.39
C ARG A 134 -1.80 7.09 1.53
N LYS A 135 -2.08 8.19 0.84
CA LYS A 135 -1.50 9.50 1.15
C LYS A 135 -2.35 10.18 2.24
N ALA A 136 -1.78 10.31 3.43
CA ALA A 136 -2.43 10.98 4.55
C ALA A 136 -2.56 12.50 4.32
N SER A 137 -3.57 13.10 4.97
CA SER A 137 -3.80 14.54 4.92
C SER A 137 -2.60 15.33 5.45
N PRO A 138 -2.19 16.44 4.79
CA PRO A 138 -1.13 17.32 5.29
C PRO A 138 -1.50 17.98 6.63
N LEU A 139 -2.79 18.05 6.99
CA LEU A 139 -3.22 18.64 8.26
C LEU A 139 -2.79 17.82 9.49
N HIS A 140 -2.46 16.54 9.31
CA HIS A 140 -1.96 15.65 10.36
C HIS A 140 -0.46 15.40 10.23
N PHE A 141 0.24 16.34 9.59
CA PHE A 141 1.64 16.32 9.17
C PHE A 141 2.57 15.36 9.92
N THR A 142 3.18 14.46 9.16
CA THR A 142 4.37 13.70 9.58
C THR A 142 5.41 13.73 8.48
N ASP A 143 6.59 14.31 8.77
CA ASP A 143 7.75 14.41 7.86
C ASP A 143 8.17 13.07 7.22
N SER A 144 7.81 11.94 7.85
CA SER A 144 8.13 10.57 7.39
C SER A 144 7.60 10.27 5.99
N ASP A 145 6.38 10.72 5.68
CA ASP A 145 5.68 10.36 4.43
C ASP A 145 6.55 10.64 3.20
N ARG A 146 7.21 11.80 3.15
CA ARG A 146 8.02 12.21 2.00
C ARG A 146 9.15 11.22 1.72
N SER A 147 9.93 10.87 2.74
CA SER A 147 11.04 9.93 2.58
C SER A 147 10.54 8.53 2.21
N ASP A 148 9.40 8.12 2.76
CA ASP A 148 8.83 6.80 2.54
C ASP A 148 8.30 6.66 1.09
N TRP A 149 7.61 7.69 0.56
CA TRP A 149 7.21 7.78 -0.85
C TRP A 149 8.42 7.71 -1.78
N SER A 150 9.46 8.51 -1.53
CA SER A 150 10.66 8.53 -2.36
C SER A 150 11.40 7.20 -2.34
N ASN A 151 11.55 6.59 -1.16
CA ASN A 151 12.20 5.29 -1.00
C ASN A 151 11.43 4.18 -1.73
N MET A 152 10.11 4.14 -1.56
CA MET A 152 9.25 3.20 -2.24
C MET A 152 9.33 3.36 -3.76
N CYS A 153 9.15 4.57 -4.30
CA CYS A 153 9.19 4.79 -5.74
C CYS A 153 10.56 4.43 -6.36
N LYS A 154 11.65 4.75 -5.65
CA LYS A 154 13.02 4.33 -6.04
C LYS A 154 13.16 2.81 -6.08
N TYR A 155 12.56 2.10 -5.13
CA TYR A 155 12.57 0.64 -5.10
C TYR A 155 11.73 0.05 -6.23
N LEU A 156 10.50 0.54 -6.42
CA LEU A 156 9.59 0.08 -7.48
C LEU A 156 10.21 0.23 -8.88
N ARG A 157 10.92 1.33 -9.14
CA ARG A 157 11.64 1.56 -10.41
C ARG A 157 12.73 0.50 -10.69
N ARG A 158 13.29 -0.11 -9.64
CA ARG A 158 14.39 -1.10 -9.75
C ARG A 158 13.89 -2.54 -9.81
N LEU A 159 12.58 -2.77 -9.78
CA LEU A 159 12.04 -4.12 -9.84
C LEU A 159 12.20 -4.74 -11.22
N ASP A 160 12.63 -6.00 -11.29
CA ASP A 160 12.75 -6.74 -12.55
C ASP A 160 11.40 -6.90 -13.26
N LYS A 161 10.33 -7.06 -12.47
CA LYS A 161 8.95 -7.08 -12.95
C LYS A 161 8.15 -6.04 -12.19
N ILE A 162 7.50 -5.17 -12.96
CA ILE A 162 6.71 -4.06 -12.45
C ILE A 162 5.36 -4.57 -11.95
N ILE A 163 4.88 -3.97 -10.87
CA ILE A 163 3.52 -4.17 -10.36
C ILE A 163 2.57 -3.42 -11.28
N PRO A 164 1.65 -4.09 -11.98
CA PRO A 164 0.90 -3.45 -13.07
C PRO A 164 -0.08 -2.39 -12.58
N LYS A 165 -0.63 -2.55 -11.37
CA LYS A 165 -1.61 -1.63 -10.80
C LYS A 165 -1.14 -1.04 -9.46
N LEU A 166 -1.15 0.29 -9.38
CA LEU A 166 -0.98 1.01 -8.12
C LEU A 166 -2.28 1.74 -7.79
N ARG A 167 -2.81 1.52 -6.58
CA ARG A 167 -3.98 2.22 -6.08
C ARG A 167 -3.57 3.20 -4.99
N VAL A 168 -3.80 4.49 -5.21
CA VAL A 168 -3.47 5.54 -4.25
C VAL A 168 -4.75 6.12 -3.65
N ILE A 169 -4.94 5.87 -2.37
CA ILE A 169 -6.00 6.49 -1.57
C ILE A 169 -5.50 7.85 -1.13
N VAL A 170 -6.19 8.92 -1.51
CA VAL A 170 -5.81 10.30 -1.13
C VAL A 170 -6.81 10.80 -0.10
N ASP A 171 -6.33 11.12 1.10
CA ASP A 171 -7.15 11.71 2.13
C ASP A 171 -7.62 13.10 1.72
N GLY A 172 -8.93 13.33 1.78
CA GLY A 172 -9.56 14.62 1.51
C GLY A 172 -10.46 15.06 2.66
N GLY A 173 -10.72 16.36 2.72
CA GLY A 173 -11.67 16.99 3.64
C GLY A 173 -12.94 17.41 2.91
N LYS A 174 -14.10 17.06 3.48
CA LYS A 174 -15.41 17.57 3.06
C LYS A 174 -16.08 18.35 4.20
N PRO A 175 -16.91 19.37 3.90
CA PRO A 175 -17.65 20.07 4.93
C PRO A 175 -18.57 19.11 5.70
N ALA A 176 -18.70 19.33 7.00
CA ALA A 176 -19.82 18.78 7.76
C ALA A 176 -21.12 19.48 7.35
N GLU A 177 -22.27 18.82 7.51
CA GLU A 177 -23.57 19.39 7.14
C GLU A 177 -23.73 20.80 7.74
N ASN A 178 -24.00 21.79 6.86
CA ASN A 178 -24.18 23.20 7.19
C ASN A 178 -23.00 23.92 7.87
N ALA A 179 -21.79 23.35 7.87
CA ALA A 179 -20.65 23.97 8.53
C ALA A 179 -19.99 25.09 7.70
N TRP A 180 -19.90 24.92 6.37
CA TRP A 180 -19.34 25.87 5.40
C TRP A 180 -19.59 25.36 3.96
N GLU A 181 -19.46 26.22 2.95
CA GLU A 181 -19.86 25.95 1.55
C GLU A 181 -18.94 24.97 0.76
N GLY A 182 -17.89 24.44 1.39
CA GLY A 182 -16.87 23.65 0.69
C GLY A 182 -15.80 24.52 0.04
N GLY A 183 -14.70 23.89 -0.40
CA GLY A 183 -13.59 24.59 -1.05
C GLY A 183 -13.87 24.79 -2.53
N ARG A 184 -13.38 25.89 -3.11
CA ARG A 184 -13.35 26.05 -4.57
C ARG A 184 -12.58 24.87 -5.17
N GLN A 185 -13.17 24.17 -6.14
CA GLN A 185 -12.49 23.11 -6.87
C GLN A 185 -11.32 23.69 -7.66
N LEU A 186 -10.14 23.09 -7.49
CA LEU A 186 -8.93 23.47 -8.22
C LEU A 186 -8.96 22.98 -9.66
N GLU A 187 -8.42 23.77 -10.56
CA GLU A 187 -8.18 23.39 -11.96
C GLU A 187 -6.80 22.76 -12.14
N VAL A 188 -6.54 22.13 -13.30
CA VAL A 188 -5.23 21.54 -13.63
C VAL A 188 -4.12 22.60 -13.59
N SER A 189 -4.42 23.85 -13.97
CA SER A 189 -3.52 25.00 -13.88
C SER A 189 -3.09 25.30 -12.44
N ASP A 190 -4.03 25.23 -11.49
CA ASP A 190 -3.75 25.39 -10.06
C ASP A 190 -2.88 24.25 -9.55
N LEU A 191 -3.14 23.01 -9.98
CA LEU A 191 -2.33 21.84 -9.61
C LEU A 191 -0.90 21.91 -10.15
N ARG A 192 -0.70 22.45 -11.37
CA ARG A 192 0.64 22.75 -11.91
C ARG A 192 1.40 23.71 -11.00
N LEU A 193 0.73 24.76 -10.51
CA LEU A 193 1.33 25.70 -9.57
C LEU A 193 1.68 25.00 -8.24
N LEU A 194 0.76 24.21 -7.67
CA LEU A 194 1.01 23.44 -6.45
C LEU A 194 2.18 22.46 -6.60
N SER A 195 2.29 21.82 -7.77
CA SER A 195 3.42 20.95 -8.09
C SER A 195 4.74 21.72 -8.20
N LEU A 196 4.73 22.92 -8.80
CA LEU A 196 5.92 23.75 -8.98
C LEU A 196 6.48 24.23 -7.64
N ILE A 197 5.60 24.66 -6.72
CA ILE A 197 5.99 25.08 -5.37
C ILE A 197 6.24 23.91 -4.42
N LYS A 198 6.11 22.67 -4.91
CA LYS A 198 6.24 21.42 -4.13
C LYS A 198 5.35 21.43 -2.88
N HIS A 199 4.10 21.82 -3.05
CA HIS A 199 3.13 21.77 -1.97
C HIS A 199 2.99 20.33 -1.43
N GLU A 200 2.82 20.19 -0.11
CA GLU A 200 2.81 18.89 0.59
C GLU A 200 1.76 17.90 0.03
N SER A 201 0.64 18.42 -0.48
CA SER A 201 -0.41 17.62 -1.15
C SER A 201 0.04 16.97 -2.45
N MET A 202 1.04 17.54 -3.13
CA MET A 202 1.48 17.17 -4.49
C MET A 202 2.88 16.56 -4.53
N GLU A 203 3.67 16.71 -3.47
CA GLU A 203 5.09 16.32 -3.47
C GLU A 203 5.33 14.85 -3.88
N TRP A 204 4.52 13.93 -3.36
CA TRP A 204 4.61 12.49 -3.65
C TRP A 204 4.47 12.15 -5.15
N ILE A 205 3.82 13.01 -5.93
CA ILE A 205 3.61 12.82 -7.37
C ILE A 205 4.94 12.93 -8.12
N ALA A 206 5.86 13.78 -7.65
CA ALA A 206 7.18 13.92 -8.25
C ALA A 206 7.98 12.61 -8.16
N ASP A 207 7.87 11.90 -7.03
CA ASP A 207 8.46 10.57 -6.88
C ASP A 207 7.69 9.52 -7.70
N LEU A 208 6.36 9.56 -7.71
CA LEU A 208 5.54 8.60 -8.45
C LEU A 208 5.76 8.65 -9.96
N LYS A 209 5.93 9.85 -10.53
CA LYS A 209 6.25 10.05 -11.96
C LYS A 209 7.48 9.27 -12.41
N THR A 210 8.35 8.91 -11.47
CA THR A 210 9.56 8.17 -11.77
C THR A 210 9.39 6.65 -11.82
N VAL A 211 8.20 6.14 -11.49
CA VAL A 211 7.87 4.72 -11.59
C VAL A 211 7.37 4.45 -13.02
N GLU A 212 8.15 3.71 -13.79
CA GLU A 212 7.84 3.39 -15.18
C GLU A 212 7.06 2.08 -15.28
N GLY A 213 6.31 1.92 -16.39
CA GLY A 213 5.60 0.68 -16.76
C GLY A 213 4.40 0.28 -15.89
N LEU A 214 3.88 1.21 -15.07
CA LEU A 214 2.54 1.07 -14.52
C LEU A 214 1.53 0.93 -15.67
N THR A 215 0.61 -0.03 -15.56
CA THR A 215 -0.50 -0.20 -16.51
C THR A 215 -1.72 0.60 -16.05
N GLU A 216 -1.92 0.70 -14.74
CA GLU A 216 -3.04 1.43 -14.16
C GLU A 216 -2.65 2.11 -12.85
N LEU A 217 -3.00 3.39 -12.73
CA LEU A 217 -2.93 4.16 -11.49
C LEU A 217 -4.35 4.55 -11.08
N GLU A 218 -4.89 3.93 -10.04
CA GLU A 218 -6.23 4.22 -9.54
C GLU A 218 -6.15 5.22 -8.38
N VAL A 219 -6.75 6.41 -8.56
CA VAL A 219 -6.83 7.44 -7.51
C VAL A 219 -8.18 7.35 -6.82
N VAL A 220 -8.16 7.18 -5.49
CA VAL A 220 -9.37 6.98 -4.69
C VAL A 220 -9.47 8.07 -3.62
N PRO A 221 -10.48 8.95 -3.66
CA PRO A 221 -10.67 9.91 -2.59
C PRO A 221 -11.15 9.21 -1.30
N HIS A 222 -10.51 9.52 -0.18
CA HIS A 222 -10.98 9.15 1.16
C HIS A 222 -11.41 10.41 1.92
N MET A 223 -12.69 10.79 1.78
CA MET A 223 -13.22 12.03 2.33
C MET A 223 -13.59 11.89 3.81
N ARG A 224 -12.99 12.73 4.66
CA ARG A 224 -13.35 12.89 6.08
C ARG A 224 -13.97 14.25 6.34
N TYR A 225 -14.77 14.35 7.40
CA TYR A 225 -15.34 15.64 7.79
C TYR A 225 -14.25 16.60 8.24
N LEU A 226 -14.27 17.81 7.66
CA LEU A 226 -13.37 18.92 7.96
C LEU A 226 -14.20 20.07 8.54
N GLY A 227 -13.75 20.59 9.69
CA GLY A 227 -14.32 21.82 10.26
C GLY A 227 -14.09 23.03 9.36
N ALA A 228 -14.73 24.16 9.68
CA ALA A 228 -14.55 25.38 8.88
C ALA A 228 -13.06 25.77 8.82
N PRO A 229 -12.46 25.86 7.62
CA PRO A 229 -11.04 26.13 7.48
C PRO A 229 -10.70 27.55 7.93
N THR A 230 -9.90 27.67 8.98
CA THR A 230 -9.46 28.97 9.54
C THR A 230 -8.06 29.39 9.09
N THR A 231 -7.30 28.47 8.48
CA THR A 231 -5.94 28.70 8.01
C THR A 231 -5.86 28.56 6.50
N SER A 232 -4.90 29.24 5.88
CA SER A 232 -4.65 29.14 4.42
C SER A 232 -4.37 27.70 3.99
N THR A 233 -3.64 26.92 4.81
CA THR A 233 -3.39 25.50 4.55
C THR A 233 -4.67 24.67 4.56
N ALA A 234 -5.58 24.92 5.51
CA ALA A 234 -6.86 24.21 5.56
C ALA A 234 -7.77 24.60 4.38
N LEU A 235 -7.76 25.87 3.97
CA LEU A 235 -8.48 26.35 2.78
C LEU A 235 -7.96 25.70 1.49
N LEU A 236 -6.63 25.65 1.31
CA LEU A 236 -6.01 24.99 0.17
C LEU A 236 -6.25 23.49 0.19
N PHE A 237 -6.18 22.84 1.35
CA PHE A 237 -6.48 21.42 1.49
C PHE A 237 -7.95 21.12 1.13
N ALA A 238 -8.90 21.95 1.57
CA ALA A 238 -10.29 21.87 1.18
C ALA A 238 -10.49 21.98 -0.34
N ALA A 239 -9.84 22.97 -0.97
CA ALA A 239 -9.88 23.17 -2.41
C ALA A 239 -9.28 21.97 -3.18
N PHE A 240 -8.12 21.49 -2.74
CA PHE A 240 -7.47 20.29 -3.27
C PHE A 240 -8.36 19.05 -3.12
N SER A 241 -9.01 18.89 -1.97
CA SER A 241 -9.89 17.75 -1.70
C SER A 241 -11.05 17.66 -2.69
N ALA A 242 -11.63 18.79 -3.09
CA ALA A 242 -12.67 18.85 -4.11
C ALA A 242 -12.18 18.48 -5.53
N SER A 243 -10.86 18.42 -5.76
CA SER A 243 -10.25 18.13 -7.06
C SER A 243 -9.63 16.73 -7.20
N ILE A 244 -9.69 15.88 -6.15
CA ILE A 244 -8.97 14.59 -6.11
C ILE A 244 -9.41 13.62 -7.21
N ASP A 245 -10.71 13.54 -7.48
CA ASP A 245 -11.31 12.61 -8.44
C ASP A 245 -11.35 13.15 -9.88
N THR A 246 -11.06 14.44 -10.05
CA THR A 246 -11.21 15.18 -11.29
C THR A 246 -9.86 15.77 -11.72
N ALA A 247 -9.56 17.01 -11.36
CA ALA A 247 -8.39 17.72 -11.87
C ALA A 247 -7.07 17.03 -11.50
N LEU A 248 -6.98 16.34 -10.36
CA LEU A 248 -5.79 15.56 -10.00
C LEU A 248 -5.57 14.39 -10.95
N VAL A 249 -6.64 13.68 -11.34
CA VAL A 249 -6.54 12.57 -12.29
C VAL A 249 -6.12 13.07 -13.67
N ASP A 250 -6.67 14.20 -14.10
CA ASP A 250 -6.32 14.80 -15.39
C ASP A 250 -4.89 15.34 -15.38
N PHE A 251 -4.44 15.99 -14.30
CA PHE A 251 -3.04 16.40 -14.12
C PHE A 251 -2.07 15.21 -14.17
N LEU A 252 -2.40 14.10 -13.52
CA LEU A 252 -1.56 12.90 -13.55
C LEU A 252 -1.47 12.32 -14.97
N ARG A 253 -2.55 12.40 -15.76
CA ARG A 253 -2.60 11.92 -17.13
C ARG A 253 -1.85 12.84 -18.10
N GLU A 254 -2.13 14.14 -18.06
CA GLU A 254 -1.64 15.13 -19.02
C GLU A 254 -0.19 15.57 -18.73
N ASP A 255 0.13 15.89 -17.48
CA ASP A 255 1.41 16.48 -17.09
C ASP A 255 2.43 15.44 -16.59
N CYS A 256 1.94 14.33 -16.04
CA CYS A 256 2.79 13.27 -15.49
C CYS A 256 2.92 12.04 -16.40
N ASN A 257 2.11 11.93 -17.47
CA ASN A 257 2.05 10.75 -18.35
C ASN A 257 1.80 9.43 -17.61
N LEU A 258 1.04 9.48 -16.51
CA LEU A 258 0.65 8.30 -15.74
C LEU A 258 -0.72 7.79 -16.23
N PRO A 259 -0.96 6.46 -16.24
CA PRO A 259 -2.25 5.88 -16.65
C PRO A 259 -3.30 6.04 -15.54
N ALA A 260 -3.57 7.28 -15.15
CA ALA A 260 -4.41 7.64 -14.03
C ALA A 260 -5.91 7.52 -14.36
N LYS A 261 -6.66 6.92 -13.43
CA LYS A 261 -8.12 6.82 -13.45
C LYS A 261 -8.66 7.16 -12.06
N ALA A 262 -9.80 7.83 -12.02
CA ALA A 262 -10.60 7.93 -10.80
C ALA A 262 -11.19 6.55 -10.48
N ALA A 263 -11.28 6.20 -9.20
CA ALA A 263 -12.08 5.06 -8.78
C ALA A 263 -13.54 5.25 -9.23
N ALA A 264 -14.12 4.21 -9.81
CA ALA A 264 -15.56 4.19 -10.04
C ALA A 264 -16.27 4.32 -8.69
N SER A 265 -17.21 5.26 -8.56
CA SER A 265 -18.06 5.37 -7.38
C SER A 265 -18.83 4.07 -7.21
N ALA A 266 -18.45 3.29 -6.18
CA ALA A 266 -19.16 2.10 -5.73
C ALA A 266 -20.34 2.48 -4.83
#